data_AF-A0A1B6CXS1-F1
#
_entry.id   AF-A0A1B6CXS1-F1
#
_cell.length_a   1.000
_cell.length_b   1.000
_cell.length_c   1.000
_cell.angle_alpha   90.00
_cell.angle_beta   90.00
_cell.angle_gamma   90.00
#
_symmetry.space_group_name_H-M   'P 1'
#
loop_
_entity.id
_entity.type
_entity.pdbx_description
1 polymer ?
#
loop_
_entity_poly.entity_id
_entity_poly.type
_entity_poly.pdbx_seq_one_letter_code
_entity_poly.pdbx_strand_id
1 'polypeptide(L)'
;YYQKPFVLWISVLFYTLYLKGTLAQNVSSIGAPFKSKENSGLLVFYSFAETINLFKHEIYINVTGVRELLDAFHYDCQLLPEERKKLEEIEKSPTKLRRPFIVIESNNRHTRRMVAKKLANHMGGLYMNNPPPCLHRFRESFLEHAILKKAFYSLSMYASAVNVTRQWYNDVVVMAGFWHDQAAYSIARTHQSGIPPKESSIYKWPSDLLRPDVAFFIHSPPPRFSRGAPINHVMRKR
;
A
#
# COMPACT_ATOMS: atom_id res chain seq x y z
N TYR A 1 12.88 28.02 3.44
CA TYR A 1 12.60 27.84 1.99
C TYR A 1 11.32 27.02 1.85
N TYR A 2 10.18 27.69 1.76
CA TYR A 2 8.85 27.09 1.64
C TYR A 2 8.58 26.75 0.17
N GLN A 3 8.39 25.46 -0.16
CA GLN A 3 7.84 25.03 -1.44
C GLN A 3 6.30 25.12 -1.40
N LYS A 4 5.72 25.81 -2.38
CA LYS A 4 4.27 25.96 -2.61
C LYS A 4 3.65 24.62 -3.07
N PRO A 5 2.35 24.36 -2.82
CA PRO A 5 1.76 23.05 -3.07
C PRO A 5 1.40 22.84 -4.55
N PHE A 6 1.90 21.73 -5.09
CA PHE A 6 1.80 21.27 -6.48
C PHE A 6 0.54 20.40 -6.73
N VAL A 7 -0.51 20.54 -5.91
CA VAL A 7 -1.61 19.55 -5.80
C VAL A 7 -2.73 19.75 -6.83
N LEU A 8 -2.79 20.89 -7.51
CA LEU A 8 -3.87 21.23 -8.45
C LEU A 8 -3.92 20.38 -9.73
N TRP A 9 -2.91 19.54 -10.02
CA TRP A 9 -2.87 18.73 -11.25
C TRP A 9 -3.36 17.29 -11.07
N ILE A 10 -3.46 16.79 -9.84
CA ILE A 10 -3.77 15.37 -9.60
C ILE A 10 -5.27 15.08 -9.83
N SER A 11 -6.17 16.03 -9.55
CA SER A 11 -7.63 15.82 -9.67
C SER A 11 -8.16 15.79 -11.11
N VAL A 12 -7.51 16.45 -12.07
CA VAL A 12 -7.93 16.47 -13.50
C VAL A 12 -7.42 15.25 -14.29
N LEU A 13 -6.31 14.64 -13.86
CA LEU A 13 -5.73 13.47 -14.52
C LEU A 13 -6.53 12.17 -14.30
N PHE A 14 -7.22 12.03 -13.17
CA PHE A 14 -8.05 10.84 -12.91
C PHE A 14 -9.26 10.72 -13.86
N TYR A 15 -9.78 11.83 -14.40
CA TYR A 15 -10.96 11.82 -15.27
C TYR A 15 -10.63 11.81 -16.77
N THR A 16 -9.55 12.50 -17.19
CA THR A 16 -9.16 12.60 -18.61
C THR A 16 -8.56 11.30 -19.17
N LEU A 17 -7.91 10.49 -18.34
CA LEU A 17 -7.44 9.15 -18.72
C LEU A 17 -8.57 8.10 -18.73
N TYR A 18 -9.63 8.29 -17.94
CA TYR A 18 -10.72 7.32 -17.84
C TYR A 18 -11.72 7.43 -19.01
N LEU A 19 -12.06 8.66 -19.45
CA LEU A 19 -13.00 8.84 -20.56
C LEU A 19 -12.40 8.60 -21.96
N LYS A 20 -11.07 8.72 -22.13
CA LYS A 20 -10.41 8.38 -23.41
C LYS A 20 -10.18 6.88 -23.59
N GLY A 21 -10.26 6.07 -22.52
CA GLY A 21 -10.04 4.62 -22.57
C GLY A 21 -11.22 3.79 -23.07
N THR A 22 -12.39 4.39 -23.30
CA THR A 22 -13.61 3.69 -23.73
C THR A 22 -13.93 3.80 -25.21
N LEU A 23 -13.04 4.37 -26.04
CA LEU A 23 -13.24 4.42 -27.49
C LEU A 23 -12.02 3.86 -28.23
N ALA A 24 -12.25 2.66 -28.78
CA ALA A 24 -11.47 1.97 -29.81
C ALA A 24 -10.04 1.55 -29.44
N GLN A 25 -9.84 0.24 -29.27
CA GLN A 25 -8.71 -0.44 -29.92
C GLN A 25 -9.05 -1.90 -30.21
N ASN A 26 -8.80 -2.25 -31.48
CA ASN A 26 -9.18 -3.47 -32.16
C ASN A 26 -8.52 -4.73 -31.56
N VAL A 27 -9.29 -5.82 -31.65
CA VAL A 27 -8.86 -7.20 -31.50
C VAL A 27 -7.75 -7.52 -32.51
N SER A 28 -6.52 -7.75 -32.03
CA SER A 28 -5.56 -8.74 -32.56
C SER A 28 -4.20 -8.65 -31.83
N SER A 29 -4.00 -9.44 -30.78
CA SER A 29 -2.73 -10.12 -30.52
C SER A 29 -2.92 -11.21 -29.47
N ILE A 30 -2.67 -12.43 -29.94
CA ILE A 30 -2.79 -13.72 -29.27
C ILE A 30 -1.75 -13.83 -28.14
N GLY A 31 -2.21 -14.15 -26.92
CA GLY A 31 -1.51 -15.06 -26.01
C GLY A 31 -0.13 -14.67 -25.47
N ALA A 32 0.17 -13.40 -25.23
CA ALA A 32 1.38 -13.03 -24.50
C ALA A 32 1.10 -12.96 -22.98
N PRO A 33 1.91 -13.62 -22.11
CA PRO A 33 1.83 -13.37 -20.67
C PRO A 33 2.07 -11.89 -20.40
N PHE A 34 1.41 -11.32 -19.38
CA PHE A 34 1.61 -9.94 -18.92
C PHE A 34 3.12 -9.68 -18.73
N LYS A 35 3.75 -9.13 -19.77
CA LYS A 35 5.14 -8.71 -19.73
C LYS A 35 5.11 -7.34 -19.08
N SER A 36 5.26 -7.30 -17.76
CA SER A 36 5.80 -6.10 -17.13
C SER A 36 7.10 -5.80 -17.87
N LYS A 37 7.10 -4.74 -18.69
CA LYS A 37 8.31 -4.25 -19.36
C LYS A 37 9.37 -4.12 -18.27
N GLU A 38 10.39 -4.98 -18.36
CA GLU A 38 11.63 -4.86 -17.59
C GLU A 38 11.44 -4.85 -16.05
N ASN A 39 10.95 -5.96 -15.48
CA ASN A 39 11.31 -6.41 -14.12
C ASN A 39 10.76 -7.81 -13.86
N SER A 40 11.38 -8.82 -14.46
CA SER A 40 11.15 -10.25 -14.18
C SER A 40 11.50 -10.68 -12.75
N GLY A 41 11.68 -9.73 -11.82
CA GLY A 41 12.01 -10.00 -10.42
C GLY A 41 11.49 -8.99 -9.39
N LEU A 42 10.89 -7.85 -9.76
CA LEU A 42 10.40 -6.88 -8.75
C LEU A 42 8.92 -7.11 -8.45
N LEU A 43 8.62 -7.29 -7.16
CA LEU A 43 7.33 -7.76 -6.66
C LEU A 43 6.45 -6.63 -6.10
N VAL A 44 6.68 -5.40 -6.55
CA VAL A 44 5.99 -4.18 -6.08
C VAL A 44 5.42 -3.39 -7.26
N PHE A 45 4.31 -2.71 -7.01
CA PHE A 45 3.62 -1.84 -7.97
C PHE A 45 3.96 -0.38 -7.67
N TYR A 46 4.09 0.45 -8.70
CA TYR A 46 4.48 1.86 -8.59
C TYR A 46 3.39 2.84 -9.01
N SER A 47 2.22 2.34 -9.41
CA SER A 47 1.04 3.18 -9.61
C SER A 47 -0.27 2.45 -9.30
N PHE A 48 -1.32 3.23 -9.06
CA PHE A 48 -2.67 2.72 -8.92
C PHE A 48 -3.12 2.06 -10.22
N ALA A 49 -2.83 2.70 -11.36
CA ALA A 49 -3.16 2.20 -12.68
C ALA A 49 -2.55 0.82 -12.94
N GLU A 50 -1.26 0.64 -12.66
CA GLU A 50 -0.57 -0.66 -12.78
C GLU A 50 -1.23 -1.74 -11.91
N THR A 51 -1.57 -1.39 -10.67
CA THR A 51 -2.22 -2.30 -9.71
C THR A 51 -3.58 -2.76 -10.22
N ILE A 52 -4.43 -1.83 -10.67
CA ILE A 52 -5.78 -2.14 -11.18
C ILE A 52 -5.73 -2.90 -12.50
N ASN A 53 -4.82 -2.52 -13.40
CA ASN A 53 -4.68 -3.17 -14.70
C ASN A 53 -4.33 -4.65 -14.58
N LEU A 54 -3.58 -5.04 -13.54
CA LEU A 54 -3.35 -6.45 -13.25
C LEU A 54 -4.65 -7.19 -12.96
N PHE A 55 -5.49 -6.68 -12.05
CA PHE A 55 -6.77 -7.32 -11.72
C PHE A 55 -7.73 -7.38 -12.92
N LYS A 56 -7.67 -6.39 -13.80
CA LYS A 56 -8.47 -6.32 -15.03
C LYS A 56 -7.93 -7.16 -16.19
N HIS A 57 -6.71 -7.68 -16.07
CA HIS A 57 -6.10 -8.49 -17.11
C HIS A 57 -6.92 -9.78 -17.34
N GLU A 58 -7.05 -10.21 -18.59
CA GLU A 58 -7.86 -11.37 -19.01
C GLU A 58 -7.52 -12.67 -18.23
N ILE A 59 -6.25 -12.84 -17.86
CA ILE A 59 -5.74 -13.97 -17.06
C ILE A 59 -6.30 -13.97 -15.64
N TYR A 60 -6.56 -12.78 -15.06
CA TYR A 60 -6.86 -12.63 -13.63
C TYR A 60 -8.29 -12.19 -13.33
N ILE A 61 -8.99 -11.57 -14.28
CA ILE A 61 -10.34 -11.01 -14.07
C ILE A 61 -11.40 -12.04 -13.66
N ASN A 62 -11.16 -13.32 -13.97
CA ASN A 62 -12.04 -14.44 -13.64
C ASN A 62 -11.55 -15.27 -12.43
N VAL A 63 -10.44 -14.86 -11.78
CA VAL A 63 -10.02 -15.49 -10.52
C VAL A 63 -11.02 -15.13 -9.43
N THR A 64 -11.43 -16.13 -8.65
CA THR A 64 -12.40 -15.98 -7.55
C THR A 64 -11.97 -14.85 -6.59
N GLY A 65 -12.90 -13.96 -6.24
CA GLY A 65 -12.65 -12.84 -5.33
C GLY A 65 -12.11 -11.58 -6.01
N VAL A 66 -11.67 -11.63 -7.27
CA VAL A 66 -11.13 -10.44 -7.96
C VAL A 66 -12.23 -9.41 -8.23
N ARG A 67 -13.39 -9.84 -8.73
CA ARG A 67 -14.50 -8.91 -9.03
C ARG A 67 -15.04 -8.31 -7.74
N GLU A 68 -15.25 -9.13 -6.72
CA GLU A 68 -15.72 -8.67 -5.41
C GLU A 68 -14.72 -7.72 -4.73
N LEU A 69 -13.42 -7.94 -4.90
CA LEU A 69 -12.37 -7.02 -4.43
C LEU A 69 -12.48 -5.67 -5.13
N LEU A 70 -12.61 -5.68 -6.47
CA LEU A 70 -12.71 -4.46 -7.26
C LEU A 70 -13.98 -3.68 -6.92
N ASP A 71 -15.10 -4.37 -6.73
CA ASP A 71 -16.37 -3.77 -6.30
C ASP A 71 -16.23 -3.17 -4.90
N ALA A 72 -15.69 -3.91 -3.94
CA ALA A 72 -15.46 -3.38 -2.59
C ALA A 72 -14.54 -2.16 -2.60
N PHE A 73 -13.48 -2.18 -3.41
CA PHE A 73 -12.63 -1.00 -3.56
C PHE A 73 -13.41 0.19 -4.12
N HIS A 74 -14.18 -0.03 -5.19
CA HIS A 74 -14.91 1.02 -5.90
C HIS A 74 -16.00 1.65 -5.02
N TYR A 75 -16.80 0.82 -4.35
CA TYR A 75 -17.99 1.28 -3.63
C TYR A 75 -17.75 1.55 -2.14
N ASP A 76 -16.83 0.82 -1.48
CA ASP A 76 -16.66 0.92 -0.03
C ASP A 76 -15.40 1.70 0.40
N CYS A 77 -14.38 1.78 -0.46
CA CYS A 77 -13.10 2.40 -0.08
C CYS A 77 -12.90 3.82 -0.63
N GLN A 78 -13.47 4.15 -1.80
CA GLN A 78 -13.27 5.46 -2.41
C GLN A 78 -14.04 6.57 -1.70
N LEU A 79 -13.56 7.81 -1.87
CA LEU A 79 -14.29 9.01 -1.47
C LEU A 79 -15.59 9.13 -2.25
N LEU A 80 -16.69 9.36 -1.52
CA LEU A 80 -17.92 9.84 -2.11
C LEU A 80 -17.68 11.24 -2.73
N PRO A 81 -18.41 11.63 -3.80
CA PRO A 81 -18.26 12.94 -4.44
C PRO A 81 -18.31 14.13 -3.46
N GLU A 82 -19.12 14.02 -2.41
CA GLU A 82 -19.41 15.03 -1.40
C GLU A 82 -18.25 15.13 -0.41
N GLU A 83 -17.68 14.00 -0.01
CA GLU A 83 -16.46 13.95 0.81
C GLU A 83 -15.29 14.58 0.05
N ARG A 84 -15.17 14.27 -1.25
CA ARG A 84 -14.14 14.84 -2.12
C ARG A 84 -14.27 16.36 -2.21
N LYS A 85 -15.46 16.86 -2.53
CA LYS A 85 -15.73 18.30 -2.60
C LYS A 85 -15.38 19.00 -1.29
N LYS A 86 -15.77 18.43 -0.15
CA LYS A 86 -15.45 18.96 1.17
C LYS A 86 -13.93 19.01 1.42
N LEU A 87 -13.19 17.97 1.04
CA LEU A 87 -11.74 17.94 1.18
C LEU A 87 -11.07 19.01 0.30
N GLU A 88 -11.54 19.18 -0.94
CA GLU A 88 -11.04 20.24 -1.85
C GLU A 88 -11.31 21.65 -1.31
N GLU A 89 -12.46 21.87 -0.66
CA GLU A 89 -12.78 23.14 0.01
C GLU A 89 -11.88 23.40 1.22
N ILE A 90 -11.62 22.38 2.03
CA ILE A 90 -10.69 22.47 3.18
C ILE A 90 -9.27 22.77 2.70
N GLU A 91 -8.81 22.11 1.64
CA GLU A 91 -7.45 22.29 1.09
C GLU A 91 -7.25 23.70 0.52
N LYS A 92 -8.30 24.32 -0.01
CA LYS A 92 -8.28 25.73 -0.46
C LYS A 92 -8.29 26.72 0.71
N SER A 93 -8.61 26.29 1.92
CA SER A 93 -8.67 27.16 3.09
C SER A 93 -7.27 27.46 3.63
N PRO A 94 -6.84 28.73 3.68
CA PRO A 94 -5.49 29.09 4.14
C PRO A 94 -5.29 28.86 5.64
N THR A 95 -6.37 28.69 6.41
CA THR A 95 -6.33 28.50 7.86
C THR A 95 -6.37 27.03 8.29
N LYS A 96 -6.68 26.11 7.36
CA LYS A 96 -6.77 24.69 7.66
C LYS A 96 -5.45 24.00 7.33
N LEU A 97 -4.72 23.66 8.38
CA LEU A 97 -3.53 22.83 8.29
C LEU A 97 -3.88 21.37 8.51
N ARG A 98 -3.43 20.52 7.59
CA ARG A 98 -3.49 19.06 7.82
C ARG A 98 -2.58 18.67 8.99
N ARG A 99 -3.01 17.66 9.72
CA ARG A 99 -2.26 16.94 10.75
C ARG A 99 -1.29 15.96 10.08
N PRO A 100 -0.21 15.57 10.79
CA PRO A 100 0.77 14.62 10.25
C PRO A 100 0.18 13.23 9.96
N PHE A 101 0.62 12.65 8.85
CA PHE A 101 0.53 11.23 8.55
C PHE A 101 1.88 10.56 8.84
N ILE A 102 1.91 9.68 9.85
CA ILE A 102 3.11 9.03 10.36
C ILE A 102 3.03 7.53 10.07
N VAL A 103 4.13 6.95 9.59
CA VAL A 103 4.26 5.49 9.41
C VAL A 103 5.32 4.94 10.34
N ILE A 104 4.97 3.88 11.06
CA ILE A 104 5.93 3.09 11.83
C ILE A 104 6.27 1.84 11.04
N GLU A 105 7.55 1.67 10.74
CA GLU A 105 8.14 0.50 10.11
C GLU A 105 8.95 -0.32 11.13
N SER A 106 9.15 -1.61 10.86
CA SER A 106 9.97 -2.48 11.71
C SER A 106 10.26 -3.81 11.03
N ASN A 107 11.36 -4.45 11.41
CA ASN A 107 11.64 -5.86 11.12
C ASN A 107 10.81 -6.84 12.00
N ASN A 108 10.05 -6.36 12.99
CA ASN A 108 9.13 -7.18 13.78
C ASN A 108 7.69 -6.64 13.69
N ARG A 109 6.80 -7.44 13.12
CA ARG A 109 5.39 -7.05 12.86
C ARG A 109 4.61 -6.74 14.14
N HIS A 110 4.86 -7.46 15.24
CA HIS A 110 4.17 -7.24 16.51
C HIS A 110 4.62 -5.92 17.14
N THR A 111 5.94 -5.69 17.24
CA THR A 111 6.51 -4.43 17.73
C THR A 111 5.99 -3.24 16.92
N ARG A 112 5.98 -3.34 15.58
CA ARG A 112 5.46 -2.30 14.68
C ARG A 112 4.04 -1.88 15.04
N ARG A 113 3.14 -2.87 15.15
CA ARG A 113 1.72 -2.64 15.47
C ARG A 113 1.54 -2.04 16.86
N MET A 114 2.29 -2.56 17.85
CA MET A 114 2.21 -2.08 19.22
C MET A 114 2.68 -0.62 19.34
N VAL A 115 3.82 -0.28 18.74
CA VAL A 115 4.36 1.08 18.80
C VAL A 115 3.48 2.06 18.02
N ALA A 116 3.00 1.70 16.82
CA ALA A 116 2.07 2.55 16.07
C ALA A 116 0.80 2.88 16.85
N LYS A 117 0.19 1.87 17.50
CA LYS A 117 -1.00 2.07 18.35
C LYS A 117 -0.70 2.96 19.56
N LYS A 118 0.41 2.70 20.26
CA LYS A 118 0.81 3.53 21.41
C LYS A 118 1.09 4.98 21.01
N LEU A 119 1.76 5.19 19.88
CA LEU A 119 2.05 6.53 19.37
C LEU A 119 0.76 7.27 18.99
N ALA A 120 -0.15 6.61 18.26
CA ALA A 120 -1.46 7.20 17.93
C ALA A 120 -2.18 7.66 19.20
N ASN A 121 -2.30 6.78 20.19
CA ASN A 121 -2.97 7.09 21.46
C ASN A 121 -2.28 8.24 22.20
N HIS A 122 -0.94 8.25 22.25
CA HIS A 122 -0.19 9.30 22.94
C HIS A 122 -0.34 10.68 22.27
N MET A 123 -0.49 10.71 20.94
CA MET A 123 -0.72 11.94 20.19
C MET A 123 -2.19 12.37 20.16
N GLY A 124 -3.10 11.63 20.81
CA GLY A 124 -4.54 11.83 20.66
C GLY A 124 -5.03 11.65 19.22
N GLY A 125 -4.29 10.88 18.42
CA GLY A 125 -4.55 10.63 17.00
C GLY A 125 -5.18 9.26 16.76
N LEU A 126 -5.21 8.87 15.49
CA LEU A 126 -5.86 7.66 15.02
C LEU A 126 -4.87 6.64 14.48
N TYR A 127 -5.01 5.40 14.95
CA TYR A 127 -4.32 4.26 14.38
C TYR A 127 -5.13 3.67 13.22
N MET A 128 -4.54 3.60 12.02
CA MET A 128 -5.17 3.00 10.84
C MET A 128 -4.47 1.69 10.43
N ASN A 129 -5.29 0.70 10.03
CA ASN A 129 -4.82 -0.59 9.55
C ASN A 129 -4.56 -0.57 8.04
N ASN A 130 -3.61 -1.40 7.60
CA ASN A 130 -3.45 -1.82 6.20
C ASN A 130 -3.48 -3.37 6.16
N PRO A 131 -4.42 -4.01 5.45
CA PRO A 131 -5.51 -3.43 4.67
C PRO A 131 -6.55 -2.67 5.53
N PRO A 132 -7.28 -1.70 4.95
CA PRO A 132 -8.35 -0.99 5.63
C PRO A 132 -9.59 -1.87 5.81
N PRO A 133 -10.54 -1.50 6.70
CA PRO A 133 -11.74 -2.31 6.98
C PRO A 133 -12.51 -2.75 5.74
N CYS A 134 -12.71 -1.87 4.75
CA CYS A 134 -13.41 -2.16 3.50
C CYS A 134 -12.78 -3.33 2.70
N LEU A 135 -11.48 -3.60 2.87
CA LEU A 135 -10.77 -4.68 2.17
C LEU A 135 -10.35 -5.83 3.08
N HIS A 136 -10.69 -5.80 4.38
CA HIS A 136 -10.15 -6.76 5.34
C HIS A 136 -10.49 -8.22 5.00
N ARG A 137 -11.71 -8.45 4.48
CA ARG A 137 -12.22 -9.77 4.10
C ARG A 137 -11.42 -10.45 2.98
N PHE A 138 -10.65 -9.70 2.18
CA PHE A 138 -9.90 -10.24 1.04
C PHE A 138 -8.47 -10.64 1.37
N ARG A 139 -8.06 -10.50 2.63
CA ARG A 139 -6.68 -10.71 3.07
C ARG A 139 -6.14 -12.12 2.76
N GLU A 140 -7.02 -13.09 2.65
CA GLU A 140 -6.71 -14.50 2.38
C GLU A 140 -7.22 -14.99 1.01
N SER A 141 -7.81 -14.11 0.18
CA SER A 141 -8.42 -14.51 -1.09
C SER A 141 -7.43 -14.92 -2.18
N PHE A 142 -6.16 -14.53 -2.07
CA PHE A 142 -5.17 -14.71 -3.14
C PHE A 142 -3.92 -15.48 -2.68
N LEU A 143 -4.05 -16.39 -1.72
CA LEU A 143 -2.91 -17.15 -1.19
C LEU A 143 -2.17 -17.93 -2.28
N GLU A 144 -2.91 -18.50 -3.24
CA GLU A 144 -2.38 -19.29 -4.36
C GLU A 144 -1.80 -18.42 -5.50
N HIS A 145 -2.12 -17.12 -5.52
CA HIS A 145 -1.72 -16.21 -6.60
C HIS A 145 -0.76 -15.15 -6.06
N ALA A 146 0.53 -15.47 -6.03
CA ALA A 146 1.55 -14.61 -5.44
C ALA A 146 1.56 -13.16 -6.00
N ILE A 147 1.27 -12.98 -7.28
CA ILE A 147 1.19 -11.65 -7.92
C ILE A 147 -0.10 -10.90 -7.53
N LEU A 148 -1.26 -11.58 -7.49
CA LEU A 148 -2.53 -10.98 -7.04
C LEU A 148 -2.49 -10.62 -5.56
N LYS A 149 -1.84 -11.44 -4.72
CA LYS A 149 -1.62 -11.12 -3.31
C LYS A 149 -0.84 -9.81 -3.13
N LYS A 150 0.16 -9.56 -3.98
CA LYS A 150 0.95 -8.32 -3.94
C LYS A 150 0.14 -7.14 -4.46
N ALA A 151 -0.60 -7.33 -5.55
CA ALA A 151 -1.50 -6.31 -6.07
C ALA A 151 -2.60 -5.96 -5.06
N PHE A 152 -3.06 -6.93 -4.27
CA PHE A 152 -4.01 -6.71 -3.19
C PHE A 152 -3.43 -5.79 -2.10
N TYR A 153 -2.19 -6.04 -1.65
CA TYR A 153 -1.53 -5.15 -0.69
C TYR A 153 -1.23 -3.76 -1.29
N SER A 154 -0.91 -3.68 -2.59
CA SER A 154 -0.79 -2.41 -3.30
C SER A 154 -2.13 -1.64 -3.28
N LEU A 155 -3.21 -2.28 -3.71
CA LEU A 155 -4.56 -1.69 -3.74
C LEU A 155 -5.00 -1.25 -2.33
N SER A 156 -4.65 -2.04 -1.32
CA SER A 156 -4.91 -1.73 0.08
C SER A 156 -4.16 -0.50 0.58
N MET A 157 -2.96 -0.21 0.08
CA MET A 157 -2.26 1.04 0.38
C MET A 157 -2.97 2.25 -0.23
N TYR A 158 -3.48 2.15 -1.46
CA TYR A 158 -4.29 3.21 -2.07
C TYR A 158 -5.61 3.44 -1.31
N ALA A 159 -6.31 2.37 -0.93
CA ALA A 159 -7.51 2.48 -0.10
C ALA A 159 -7.20 3.08 1.29
N SER A 160 -6.08 2.70 1.89
CA SER A 160 -5.65 3.28 3.17
C SER A 160 -5.29 4.76 3.03
N ALA A 161 -4.64 5.15 1.92
CA ALA A 161 -4.33 6.55 1.63
C ALA A 161 -5.60 7.40 1.54
N VAL A 162 -6.67 6.89 0.92
CA VAL A 162 -7.99 7.55 0.92
C VAL A 162 -8.52 7.74 2.35
N ASN A 163 -8.41 6.72 3.20
CA ASN A 163 -8.85 6.86 4.60
C ASN A 163 -7.99 7.86 5.39
N VAL A 164 -6.69 7.96 5.09
CA VAL A 164 -5.83 9.00 5.68
C VAL A 164 -6.32 10.39 5.25
N THR A 165 -6.58 10.61 3.96
CA THR A 165 -7.00 11.93 3.46
C THR A 165 -8.38 12.35 3.97
N ARG A 166 -9.28 11.40 4.26
CA ARG A 166 -10.55 11.67 4.96
C ARG A 166 -10.33 12.29 6.34
N GLN A 167 -9.25 11.90 7.03
CA GLN A 167 -9.13 12.12 8.47
C GLN A 167 -8.06 13.13 8.87
N TRP A 168 -7.02 13.30 8.06
CA TRP A 168 -5.84 14.08 8.42
C TRP A 168 -6.09 15.57 8.66
N TYR A 169 -7.28 16.12 8.39
CA TYR A 169 -7.62 17.49 8.77
C TYR A 169 -8.16 17.59 10.21
N ASN A 170 -8.50 16.45 10.82
CA ASN A 170 -9.02 16.36 12.17
C ASN A 170 -7.93 15.81 13.10
N ASP A 171 -7.33 14.67 12.74
CA ASP A 171 -6.45 13.91 13.63
C ASP A 171 -5.09 13.59 13.01
N VAL A 172 -4.08 13.44 13.86
CA VAL A 172 -2.82 12.79 13.49
C VAL A 172 -3.14 11.35 13.10
N VAL A 173 -2.65 10.89 11.96
CA VAL A 173 -2.87 9.51 11.49
C VAL A 173 -1.57 8.74 11.62
N VAL A 174 -1.61 7.58 12.30
CA VAL A 174 -0.46 6.68 12.47
C VAL A 174 -0.78 5.31 11.89
N MET A 175 0.10 4.78 11.04
CA MET A 175 -0.03 3.44 10.46
C MET A 175 1.15 2.52 10.82
N ALA A 176 0.89 1.22 10.86
CA ALA A 176 1.91 0.18 11.11
C ALA A 176 2.30 -0.54 9.81
N GLY A 177 3.30 0.00 9.12
CA GLY A 177 3.74 -0.46 7.81
C GLY A 177 2.92 0.14 6.68
N PHE A 178 3.62 0.61 5.66
CA PHE A 178 3.03 1.14 4.43
C PHE A 178 3.83 0.64 3.22
N TRP A 179 4.26 1.51 2.32
CA TRP A 179 4.99 1.09 1.13
C TRP A 179 6.36 0.46 1.42
N HIS A 180 7.12 0.99 2.40
CA HIS A 180 8.44 0.43 2.74
C HIS A 180 8.36 -1.02 3.23
N ASP A 181 7.29 -1.41 3.93
CA ASP A 181 7.06 -2.81 4.34
C ASP A 181 6.98 -3.75 3.12
N GLN A 182 6.25 -3.33 2.07
CA GLN A 182 6.11 -4.10 0.84
C GLN A 182 7.41 -4.11 0.02
N ALA A 183 8.09 -2.97 -0.09
CA ALA A 183 9.39 -2.86 -0.76
C ALA A 183 10.45 -3.73 -0.08
N ALA A 184 10.60 -3.64 1.24
CA ALA A 184 11.54 -4.44 2.01
C ALA A 184 11.24 -5.94 1.90
N TYR A 185 9.96 -6.34 1.98
CA TYR A 185 9.56 -7.74 1.77
C TYR A 185 9.90 -8.23 0.36
N SER A 186 9.65 -7.40 -0.66
CA SER A 186 10.00 -7.70 -2.05
C SER A 186 11.50 -7.89 -2.23
N ILE A 187 12.31 -6.97 -1.70
CA ILE A 187 13.78 -7.07 -1.72
C ILE A 187 14.23 -8.39 -1.10
N ALA A 188 13.80 -8.68 0.14
CA ALA A 188 14.20 -9.87 0.87
C ALA A 188 13.84 -11.18 0.16
N ARG A 189 12.76 -11.19 -0.65
CA ARG A 189 12.32 -12.38 -1.40
C ARG A 189 13.06 -12.58 -2.71
N THR A 190 13.60 -11.51 -3.30
CA THR A 190 14.12 -11.48 -4.67
C THR A 190 15.64 -11.39 -4.71
N HIS A 191 16.23 -10.82 -3.66
CA HIS A 191 17.67 -10.66 -3.50
C HIS A 191 18.12 -11.50 -2.30
N GLN A 192 18.42 -12.77 -2.54
CA GLN A 192 18.86 -13.71 -1.49
C GLN A 192 20.32 -13.46 -1.07
N SER A 193 21.14 -12.94 -1.99
CA SER A 193 22.56 -12.62 -1.77
C SER A 193 22.82 -11.13 -2.03
N GLY A 194 22.65 -10.32 -0.98
CA GLY A 194 22.90 -8.88 -1.01
C GLY A 194 21.65 -8.02 -1.17
N ILE A 195 21.85 -6.73 -1.39
CA ILE A 195 20.79 -5.74 -1.59
C ILE A 195 20.83 -5.19 -3.02
N PRO A 196 19.69 -4.76 -3.58
CA PRO A 196 19.65 -4.11 -4.88
C PRO A 196 20.58 -2.88 -4.92
N PRO A 197 21.20 -2.57 -6.08
CA PRO A 197 21.99 -1.35 -6.27
C PRO A 197 21.21 -0.10 -5.87
N LYS A 198 21.88 0.93 -5.34
CA LYS A 198 21.25 2.15 -4.78
C LYS A 198 20.34 2.87 -5.79
N GLU A 199 20.63 2.73 -7.08
CA GLU A 199 19.94 3.34 -8.21
C GLU A 199 18.71 2.53 -8.66
N SER A 200 18.52 1.34 -8.09
CA SER A 200 17.40 0.46 -8.41
C SER A 200 16.05 1.15 -8.20
N SER A 201 15.12 0.91 -9.12
CA SER A 201 13.76 1.42 -9.03
C SER A 201 13.01 0.93 -7.79
N ILE A 202 13.43 -0.18 -7.15
CA ILE A 202 12.82 -0.71 -5.92
C ILE A 202 12.84 0.24 -4.72
N TYR A 203 13.73 1.24 -4.74
CA TYR A 203 13.78 2.27 -3.71
C TYR A 203 12.92 3.50 -4.04
N LYS A 204 12.34 3.58 -5.25
CA LYS A 204 11.51 4.71 -5.67
C LYS A 204 10.09 4.56 -5.12
N TRP A 205 9.64 5.57 -4.39
CA TRP A 205 8.25 5.67 -3.96
C TRP A 205 7.29 5.71 -5.19
N PRO A 206 6.11 5.08 -5.13
CA PRO A 206 5.12 5.13 -6.21
C PRO A 206 4.72 6.57 -6.54
N SER A 207 4.52 6.90 -7.82
CA SER A 207 4.36 8.30 -8.24
C SER A 207 3.07 8.94 -7.74
N ASP A 208 2.03 8.15 -7.49
CA ASP A 208 0.67 8.58 -7.16
C ASP A 208 0.20 8.09 -5.78
N LEU A 209 1.06 7.42 -5.00
CA LEU A 209 0.73 6.98 -3.65
C LEU A 209 1.05 8.09 -2.63
N LEU A 210 0.10 8.36 -1.74
CA LEU A 210 0.27 9.32 -0.64
C LEU A 210 1.54 9.04 0.17
N ARG A 211 2.44 10.02 0.30
CA ARG A 211 3.65 9.91 1.12
C ARG A 211 3.34 10.25 2.58
N PRO A 212 3.88 9.50 3.56
CA PRO A 212 3.86 9.95 4.94
C PRO A 212 4.75 11.17 5.11
N ASP A 213 4.39 12.01 6.08
CA ASP A 213 5.23 13.13 6.50
C ASP A 213 6.52 12.65 7.14
N VAL A 214 6.40 11.60 7.95
CA VAL A 214 7.52 10.99 8.65
C VAL A 214 7.32 9.48 8.70
N ALA A 215 8.40 8.74 8.46
CA ALA A 215 8.46 7.31 8.70
C ALA A 215 9.56 7.00 9.72
N PHE A 216 9.22 6.24 10.76
CA PHE A 216 10.19 5.75 11.75
C PHE A 216 10.42 4.27 11.55
N PHE A 217 11.68 3.84 11.45
CA PHE A 217 12.03 2.42 11.43
C PHE A 217 12.49 1.96 12.81
N ILE A 218 11.85 0.91 13.33
CA ILE A 218 12.17 0.30 14.62
C ILE A 218 12.87 -1.03 14.37
N HIS A 219 14.16 -1.09 14.70
CA HIS A 219 14.88 -2.35 14.72
C HIS A 219 14.59 -3.09 16.02
N SER A 220 13.86 -4.20 15.93
CA SER A 220 13.72 -5.17 17.02
C SER A 220 14.78 -6.25 16.83
N PRO A 221 15.79 -6.35 17.73
CA PRO A 221 16.74 -7.45 17.65
C PRO A 221 16.01 -8.78 17.83
N PRO A 222 16.52 -9.89 17.24
CA PRO A 222 15.95 -11.20 17.49
C PRO A 222 15.94 -11.48 19.00
N PRO A 223 14.97 -12.28 19.51
CA PRO A 223 14.98 -12.72 20.90
C PRO A 223 16.36 -13.28 21.22
N ARG A 224 16.97 -12.81 22.32
CA ARG A 224 18.20 -13.42 22.83
C ARG A 224 17.83 -14.82 23.33
N PHE A 225 17.75 -15.80 22.44
CA PHE A 225 17.86 -17.19 22.88
C PHE A 225 19.26 -17.36 23.44
N SER A 226 19.29 -17.72 24.71
CA SER A 226 20.42 -17.89 25.60
C SER A 226 21.66 -18.40 24.89
N ARG A 227 22.78 -17.68 24.99
CA ARG A 227 24.08 -18.33 24.90
C ARG A 227 24.11 -19.38 26.03
N GLY A 228 23.90 -20.66 25.70
CA GLY A 228 24.14 -21.77 26.62
C GLY A 228 22.98 -22.69 27.02
N ALA A 229 21.83 -22.72 26.32
CA ALA A 229 20.86 -23.81 26.55
C ALA A 229 21.11 -24.96 25.56
N PRO A 230 21.51 -26.16 26.02
CA PRO A 230 21.72 -27.30 25.13
C PRO A 230 20.39 -27.71 24.49
N ILE A 231 20.41 -27.90 23.17
CA ILE A 231 19.31 -28.47 22.40
C ILE A 231 19.23 -29.95 22.79
N ASN A 232 18.41 -30.28 23.79
CA ASN A 232 18.00 -31.66 24.00
C ASN A 232 17.00 -32.04 22.92
N HIS A 233 17.53 -32.69 21.88
CA HIS A 233 16.78 -33.52 20.95
C HIS A 233 16.10 -34.65 21.72
N VAL A 234 14.90 -34.45 22.25
CA VAL A 234 13.99 -35.57 22.58
C VAL A 234 12.55 -35.19 22.24
N MET A 235 11.98 -36.05 21.41
CA MET A 235 10.61 -36.08 20.91
C MET A 235 9.54 -35.78 21.96
N ARG A 236 8.40 -35.25 21.50
CA ARG A 236 7.14 -35.98 21.66
C ARG A 236 6.10 -35.59 20.61
N LYS A 237 5.84 -36.55 19.73
CA LYS A 237 4.52 -36.75 19.10
C LYS A 237 3.45 -36.74 20.20
N ARG A 238 2.37 -36.01 19.98
CA ARG A 238 0.98 -36.46 20.11
C ARG A 238 0.12 -35.55 19.25
#